data_AF-A0A554M5K5-F1
#
_entry.id   AF-A0A554M5K5-F1
#
_cell.length_a   1.000
_cell.length_b   1.000
_cell.length_c   1.000
_cell.angle_alpha   90.00
_cell.angle_beta   90.00
_cell.angle_gamma   90.00
#
_symmetry.space_group_name_H-M   'P 1'
#
loop_
_entity.id
_entity.type
_entity.pdbx_description
1 polymer ?
#
loop_
_entity_poly.entity_id
_entity_poly.type
_entity_poly.pdbx_seq_one_letter_code
_entity_poly.pdbx_strand_id
1 'polypeptide(L)'
;MSKHHSRMPLHILILQMILAVTLASASMLAATVDLPEEAATQEKSQALDPLWEKRNTRAAHFKSRFLLSRKTVDAGNASEGKARLQRAEHRYDCRESVRKANRDQRLGKLISCMREDLTLTMDMLKARSEVIAVLPGVSPELRGLAIARSELLADAVSTIIDGLDAGVYENEEGLFVVRKNLREKYLLPYWALLPRMEAEQMLSWISHMLLRGKSLAESLDITAKLAEAEMCLANAEAALEAVAGEKDFQKMNIMISQARSTAISCIKIYRDAIRIQEKELAPPEEKVQEPQWQKRSLRKLPKMKN
;
A
#
# COMPACT_ATOMS: atom_id res chain seq x y z
N MET A 1 13.06 14.66 38.39
CA MET A 1 13.28 13.30 37.82
C MET A 1 12.36 13.16 36.61
N SER A 2 12.96 12.90 35.44
CA SER A 2 12.39 13.12 34.11
C SER A 2 11.26 12.14 33.76
N LYS A 3 10.11 12.66 33.31
CA LYS A 3 9.00 11.91 32.71
C LYS A 3 9.14 11.95 31.18
N HIS A 4 9.68 10.89 30.57
CA HIS A 4 9.53 10.65 29.13
C HIS A 4 8.28 9.81 28.87
N HIS A 5 7.16 10.46 28.56
CA HIS A 5 6.03 9.81 27.91
C HIS A 5 6.33 9.70 26.42
N SER A 6 6.58 8.47 25.96
CA SER A 6 6.58 8.15 24.52
C SER A 6 5.12 8.16 24.04
N ARG A 7 4.62 9.34 23.67
CA ARG A 7 3.38 9.49 22.91
C ARG A 7 3.70 9.07 21.48
N MET A 8 3.10 7.97 20.99
CA MET A 8 2.99 7.78 19.55
C MET A 8 2.21 8.99 18.99
N PRO A 9 2.74 9.69 17.97
CA PRO A 9 2.12 10.91 17.51
C PRO A 9 0.83 10.56 16.77
N LEU A 10 -0.28 11.08 17.29
CA LEU A 10 -1.63 11.12 16.68
C LEU A 10 -1.58 11.53 15.18
N HIS A 11 -0.55 12.26 14.79
CA HIS A 11 -0.25 12.67 13.42
C HIS A 11 -0.01 11.49 12.46
N ILE A 12 0.50 10.34 12.90
CA ILE A 12 0.70 9.16 12.05
C ILE A 12 -0.64 8.51 11.70
N LEU A 13 -1.60 8.49 12.64
CA LEU A 13 -2.95 7.97 12.39
C LEU A 13 -3.75 8.89 11.45
N ILE A 14 -3.59 10.20 11.59
CA ILE A 14 -4.21 11.18 10.69
C ILE A 14 -3.62 11.08 9.27
N LEU A 15 -2.31 10.86 9.14
CA LEU A 15 -1.65 10.65 7.84
C LEU A 15 -2.09 9.35 7.14
N GLN A 16 -2.34 8.27 7.88
CA GLN A 16 -2.83 7.01 7.32
C GLN A 16 -4.29 7.11 6.83
N MET A 17 -5.14 7.84 7.56
CA MET A 17 -6.53 8.10 7.18
C MET A 17 -6.63 9.01 5.94
N ILE A 18 -5.79 10.05 5.84
CA ILE A 18 -5.73 10.91 4.64
C ILE A 18 -5.21 10.14 3.42
N LEU A 19 -4.33 9.14 3.61
CA LEU A 19 -3.84 8.27 2.54
C LEU A 19 -4.94 7.38 1.95
N ALA A 20 -5.80 6.81 2.80
CA ALA A 20 -6.91 5.96 2.36
C ALA A 20 -7.98 6.74 1.56
N VAL A 21 -8.28 7.98 1.99
CA VAL A 21 -9.27 8.84 1.32
C VAL A 21 -8.75 9.38 -0.03
N THR A 22 -7.45 9.69 -0.13
CA THR A 22 -6.84 10.18 -1.39
C THR A 22 -6.58 9.09 -2.41
N LEU A 23 -6.40 7.83 -2.00
CA LEU A 23 -6.31 6.67 -2.91
C LEU A 23 -7.69 6.22 -3.42
N ALA A 24 -8.73 6.28 -2.60
CA ALA A 24 -10.10 5.96 -3.02
C ALA A 24 -10.68 6.98 -4.02
N SER A 25 -10.44 8.28 -3.80
CA SER A 25 -10.91 9.35 -4.69
C SER A 25 -10.14 9.47 -6.01
N ALA A 26 -8.89 8.97 -6.08
CA ALA A 26 -8.10 8.93 -7.32
C ALA A 26 -8.62 7.91 -8.37
N SER A 27 -9.68 7.17 -8.05
CA SER A 27 -10.15 6.03 -8.85
C SER A 27 -11.36 6.35 -9.72
N MET A 28 -12.04 7.46 -9.45
CA MET A 28 -13.20 7.88 -10.25
C MET A 28 -12.83 8.72 -11.47
N LEU A 29 -11.58 9.20 -11.60
CA LEU A 29 -11.14 10.09 -12.68
C LEU A 29 -10.21 9.43 -13.71
N ALA A 30 -9.89 8.14 -13.56
CA ALA A 30 -9.10 7.38 -14.53
C ALA A 30 -9.96 6.46 -15.42
N ALA A 31 -11.28 6.65 -15.41
CA ALA A 31 -12.25 5.84 -16.17
C ALA A 31 -12.58 6.41 -17.56
N THR A 32 -11.84 7.39 -18.05
CA THR A 32 -12.08 7.97 -19.38
C THR A 32 -10.79 8.04 -20.17
N VAL A 33 -10.84 7.41 -21.35
CA VAL A 33 -9.85 7.39 -22.43
C VAL A 33 -8.78 6.29 -22.30
N ASP A 34 -9.17 5.06 -22.64
CA ASP A 34 -8.25 4.11 -23.28
C ASP A 34 -8.08 4.55 -24.75
N LEU A 35 -6.85 4.83 -25.17
CA LEU A 35 -6.48 4.99 -26.59
C LEU A 35 -6.35 3.60 -27.24
N PRO A 36 -6.69 3.45 -28.53
CA PRO A 36 -6.72 2.15 -29.18
C PRO A 36 -5.31 1.58 -29.32
N GLU A 37 -5.20 0.29 -29.05
CA GLU A 37 -4.01 -0.55 -29.19
C GLU A 37 -3.71 -0.74 -30.69
N GLU A 38 -2.84 0.10 -31.26
CA GLU A 38 -2.32 -0.10 -32.61
C GLU A 38 -1.09 -1.02 -32.60
N ALA A 39 -1.11 -1.96 -33.55
CA ALA A 39 -0.17 -3.04 -33.70
C ALA A 39 1.25 -2.55 -34.01
N ALA A 40 2.22 -3.31 -33.48
CA ALA A 40 3.65 -3.07 -33.60
C ALA A 40 4.12 -2.96 -35.07
N THR A 41 4.53 -1.76 -35.47
CA THR A 41 5.45 -1.56 -36.60
C THR A 41 6.88 -1.63 -36.07
N GLN A 42 7.62 -2.64 -36.53
CA GLN A 42 9.07 -2.76 -36.33
C GLN A 42 9.80 -1.62 -37.04
N GLU A 43 10.48 -0.74 -36.31
CA GLU A 43 11.56 0.08 -36.88
C GLU A 43 12.62 0.50 -35.85
N LYS A 44 13.88 0.19 -36.19
CA LYS A 44 15.17 0.60 -35.59
C LYS A 44 15.49 0.14 -34.16
N SER A 45 16.37 -0.88 -34.08
CA SER A 45 17.15 -1.21 -32.90
C SER A 45 18.13 -0.09 -32.54
N GLN A 46 17.65 0.94 -31.86
CA GLN A 46 18.50 1.65 -30.90
C GLN A 46 18.76 0.65 -29.76
N ALA A 47 20.01 0.54 -29.31
CA ALA A 47 20.30 -0.16 -28.07
C ALA A 47 19.39 0.44 -26.99
N LEU A 48 18.35 -0.31 -26.59
CA LEU A 48 17.40 0.12 -25.57
C LEU A 48 18.23 0.40 -24.31
N ASP A 49 18.21 1.64 -23.85
CA ASP A 49 18.85 2.03 -22.60
C ASP A 49 18.39 1.04 -21.51
N PRO A 50 19.34 0.31 -20.86
CA PRO A 50 19.03 -0.80 -19.97
C PRO A 50 18.12 -0.39 -18.81
N LEU A 51 18.13 0.89 -18.43
CA LEU A 51 17.27 1.44 -17.40
C LEU A 51 15.80 1.52 -17.86
N TRP A 52 15.53 1.85 -19.12
CA TRP A 52 14.17 1.85 -19.67
C TRP A 52 13.62 0.43 -19.87
N GLU A 53 14.47 -0.53 -20.22
CA GLU A 53 14.08 -1.94 -20.28
C GLU A 53 13.70 -2.48 -18.89
N LYS A 54 14.48 -2.14 -17.85
CA LYS A 54 14.14 -2.44 -16.45
C LYS A 54 12.81 -1.81 -16.00
N ARG A 55 12.51 -0.60 -16.45
CA ARG A 55 11.21 0.05 -16.18
C ARG A 55 10.07 -0.67 -16.91
N ASN A 56 10.25 -1.01 -18.19
CA ASN A 56 9.27 -1.76 -18.99
C ASN A 56 8.92 -3.10 -18.35
N THR A 57 9.93 -3.88 -17.99
CA THR A 57 9.72 -5.19 -17.35
C THR A 57 8.99 -5.08 -16.01
N ARG A 58 9.32 -4.08 -15.17
CA ARG A 58 8.59 -3.82 -13.91
C ARG A 58 7.14 -3.38 -14.12
N ALA A 59 6.89 -2.53 -15.11
CA ALA A 59 5.56 -1.98 -15.37
C ALA A 59 4.65 -2.93 -16.17
N ALA A 60 5.22 -3.94 -16.83
CA ALA A 60 4.48 -4.89 -17.67
C ALA A 60 3.33 -5.56 -16.90
N HIS A 61 2.11 -5.36 -17.40
CA HIS A 61 0.86 -5.84 -16.79
C HIS A 61 0.64 -5.43 -15.32
N PHE A 62 1.43 -4.52 -14.77
CA PHE A 62 1.35 -4.12 -13.37
C PHE A 62 0.01 -3.43 -13.08
N LYS A 63 -0.35 -2.41 -13.88
CA LYS A 63 -1.60 -1.65 -13.72
C LYS A 63 -2.82 -2.57 -13.81
N SER A 64 -2.89 -3.45 -14.81
CA SER A 64 -4.02 -4.36 -14.98
C SER A 64 -4.14 -5.34 -13.82
N ARG A 65 -3.03 -5.98 -13.40
CA ARG A 65 -3.02 -6.85 -12.21
C ARG A 65 -3.42 -6.10 -10.95
N PHE A 66 -2.97 -4.86 -10.78
CA PHE A 66 -3.37 -4.02 -9.65
C PHE A 66 -4.85 -3.71 -9.62
N LEU A 67 -5.44 -3.35 -10.75
CA LEU A 67 -6.88 -3.10 -10.83
C LEU A 67 -7.69 -4.36 -10.49
N LEU A 68 -7.23 -5.53 -10.92
CA LEU A 68 -7.85 -6.82 -10.60
C LEU A 68 -7.72 -7.19 -9.12
N SER A 69 -6.54 -6.97 -8.51
CA SER A 69 -6.28 -7.32 -7.11
C SER A 69 -6.81 -6.31 -6.11
N ARG A 70 -7.16 -5.10 -6.56
CA ARG A 70 -7.45 -3.96 -5.69
C ARG A 70 -8.50 -4.25 -4.62
N LYS A 71 -9.66 -4.79 -5.00
CA LYS A 71 -10.73 -5.06 -4.03
C LYS A 71 -10.27 -5.99 -2.91
N THR A 72 -9.51 -7.02 -3.28
CA THR A 72 -8.92 -7.98 -2.33
C THR A 72 -7.89 -7.32 -1.43
N VAL A 73 -6.99 -6.50 -2.00
CA VAL A 73 -5.99 -5.75 -1.24
C VAL A 73 -6.65 -4.78 -0.27
N ASP A 74 -7.66 -4.03 -0.70
CA ASP A 74 -8.40 -3.07 0.12
C ASP A 74 -9.13 -3.78 1.27
N ALA A 75 -9.82 -4.89 0.98
CA ALA A 75 -10.49 -5.70 2.00
C ALA A 75 -9.51 -6.32 3.01
N GLY A 76 -8.40 -6.87 2.54
CA GLY A 76 -7.36 -7.44 3.39
C GLY A 76 -6.68 -6.39 4.27
N ASN A 77 -6.37 -5.21 3.73
CA ASN A 77 -5.83 -4.08 4.51
C ASN A 77 -6.83 -3.58 5.56
N ALA A 78 -8.12 -3.54 5.24
CA ALA A 78 -9.17 -3.15 6.19
C ALA A 78 -9.29 -4.19 7.34
N SER A 79 -9.26 -5.48 7.00
CA SER A 79 -9.26 -6.58 7.98
C SER A 79 -8.03 -6.52 8.89
N GLU A 80 -6.83 -6.36 8.29
CA GLU A 80 -5.58 -6.21 9.03
C GLU A 80 -5.62 -4.97 9.95
N GLY A 81 -6.14 -3.84 9.45
CA GLY A 81 -6.31 -2.61 10.21
C GLY A 81 -7.21 -2.80 11.44
N LYS A 82 -8.34 -3.50 11.27
CA LYS A 82 -9.24 -3.83 12.38
C LYS A 82 -8.55 -4.71 13.43
N ALA A 83 -7.86 -5.76 13.00
CA ALA A 83 -7.15 -6.65 13.91
C ALA A 83 -6.01 -5.93 14.66
N ARG A 84 -5.31 -4.99 14.01
CA ARG A 84 -4.30 -4.13 14.66
C ARG A 84 -4.89 -3.27 15.76
N LEU A 85 -6.07 -2.67 15.54
CA LEU A 85 -6.76 -1.85 16.54
C LEU A 85 -7.21 -2.69 17.73
N GLN A 86 -7.87 -3.83 17.48
CA GLN A 86 -8.29 -4.76 18.52
C GLN A 86 -7.10 -5.24 19.37
N ARG A 87 -5.97 -5.54 18.72
CA ARG A 87 -4.75 -5.94 19.43
C ARG A 87 -4.17 -4.80 20.28
N ALA A 88 -4.23 -3.57 19.80
CA ALA A 88 -3.75 -2.41 20.56
C ALA A 88 -4.59 -2.17 21.81
N GLU A 89 -5.92 -2.28 21.69
CA GLU A 89 -6.89 -2.22 22.78
C GLU A 89 -6.67 -3.34 23.79
N HIS A 90 -6.63 -4.60 23.32
CA HIS A 90 -6.34 -5.76 24.17
C HIS A 90 -5.04 -5.61 24.96
N ARG A 91 -3.97 -5.11 24.33
CA ARG A 91 -2.69 -4.85 25.02
C ARG A 91 -2.80 -3.79 26.09
N TYR A 92 -3.68 -2.81 25.91
CA TYR A 92 -3.95 -1.80 26.93
C TYR A 92 -4.66 -2.44 28.13
N ASP A 93 -5.76 -3.17 27.88
CA ASP A 93 -6.56 -3.83 28.92
C ASP A 93 -5.77 -4.89 29.68
N CYS A 94 -4.93 -5.65 28.96
CA CYS A 94 -4.03 -6.62 29.55
C CYS A 94 -3.05 -5.97 30.53
N ARG A 95 -2.42 -4.83 30.16
CA ARG A 95 -1.50 -4.12 31.05
C ARG A 95 -2.21 -3.68 32.33
N GLU A 96 -3.45 -3.24 32.23
CA GLU A 96 -4.25 -2.85 33.38
C GLU A 96 -4.62 -4.06 34.25
N SER A 97 -5.07 -5.15 33.62
CA SER A 97 -5.44 -6.41 34.28
C SER A 97 -4.28 -7.03 35.05
N VAL A 98 -3.08 -7.05 34.46
CA VAL A 98 -1.86 -7.57 35.09
C VAL A 98 -1.40 -6.69 36.26
N ARG A 99 -1.56 -5.36 36.17
CA ARG A 99 -1.24 -4.43 37.28
C ARG A 99 -2.15 -4.60 38.48
N LYS A 100 -3.43 -4.91 38.25
CA LYS A 100 -4.43 -5.13 39.31
C LYS A 100 -4.38 -6.56 39.88
N ALA A 101 -3.70 -7.49 39.21
CA ALA A 101 -3.61 -8.87 39.64
C ALA A 101 -2.70 -9.03 40.86
N ASN A 102 -3.14 -9.83 41.83
CA ASN A 102 -2.29 -10.30 42.92
C ASN A 102 -1.22 -11.27 42.41
N ARG A 103 -0.18 -11.51 43.23
CA ARG A 103 0.94 -12.41 42.91
C ARG A 103 0.46 -13.76 42.36
N ASP A 104 -0.53 -14.37 43.00
CA ASP A 104 -1.02 -15.71 42.65
C ASP A 104 -1.89 -15.73 41.38
N GLN A 105 -2.49 -14.60 41.01
CA GLN A 105 -3.33 -14.48 39.82
C GLN A 105 -2.56 -13.99 38.59
N ARG A 106 -1.36 -13.43 38.81
CA ARG A 106 -0.60 -12.71 37.78
C ARG A 106 -0.19 -13.61 36.62
N LEU A 107 0.30 -14.82 36.90
CA LEU A 107 0.69 -15.78 35.85
C LEU A 107 -0.50 -16.17 34.98
N GLY A 108 -1.64 -16.52 35.58
CA GLY A 108 -2.86 -16.85 34.84
C GLY A 108 -3.35 -15.71 33.96
N LYS A 109 -3.25 -14.46 34.44
CA LYS A 109 -3.56 -13.27 33.62
C LYS A 109 -2.58 -13.09 32.47
N LEU A 110 -1.28 -13.28 32.70
CA LEU A 110 -0.26 -13.21 31.64
C LEU A 110 -0.49 -14.26 30.54
N ILE A 111 -0.83 -15.49 30.91
CA ILE A 111 -1.16 -16.57 29.98
C ILE A 111 -2.38 -16.20 29.12
N SER A 112 -3.49 -15.81 29.75
CA SER A 112 -4.72 -15.39 29.04
C SER A 112 -4.44 -14.23 28.08
N CYS A 113 -3.74 -13.20 28.57
CA CYS A 113 -3.34 -12.07 27.76
C CYS A 113 -2.51 -12.46 26.54
N MET A 114 -1.52 -13.33 26.73
CA MET A 114 -0.62 -13.77 25.68
C MET A 114 -1.37 -14.61 24.65
N ARG A 115 -2.26 -15.51 25.09
CA ARG A 115 -3.10 -16.31 24.20
C ARG A 115 -3.95 -15.44 23.28
N GLU A 116 -4.63 -14.44 23.83
CA GLU A 116 -5.45 -13.51 23.06
C GLU A 116 -4.60 -12.62 22.13
N ASP A 117 -3.44 -12.11 22.57
CA ASP A 117 -2.53 -11.34 21.68
C ASP A 117 -2.01 -12.18 20.51
N LEU A 118 -1.74 -13.47 20.75
CA LEU A 118 -1.29 -14.42 19.73
C LEU A 118 -2.42 -14.80 18.76
N THR A 119 -3.64 -14.98 19.26
CA THR A 119 -4.82 -15.23 18.42
C THR A 119 -5.07 -14.05 17.47
N LEU A 120 -5.06 -12.82 17.99
CA LEU A 120 -5.17 -11.61 17.15
C LEU A 120 -3.97 -11.47 16.18
N THR A 121 -2.80 -12.00 16.54
CA THR A 121 -1.65 -12.05 15.62
C THR A 121 -1.92 -13.01 14.47
N MET A 122 -2.55 -14.17 14.70
CA MET A 122 -2.93 -15.10 13.63
C MET A 122 -3.92 -14.46 12.64
N ASP A 123 -4.93 -13.76 13.15
CA ASP A 123 -5.90 -13.05 12.30
C ASP A 123 -5.22 -11.99 11.43
N MET A 124 -4.29 -11.22 12.02
CA MET A 124 -3.47 -10.26 11.28
C MET A 124 -2.61 -10.93 10.20
N LEU A 125 -1.97 -12.06 10.52
CA LEU A 125 -1.11 -12.78 9.58
C LEU A 125 -1.90 -13.35 8.42
N LYS A 126 -3.08 -13.92 8.69
CA LYS A 126 -3.98 -14.45 7.66
C LYS A 126 -4.41 -13.35 6.69
N ALA A 127 -4.93 -12.23 7.20
CA ALA A 127 -5.34 -11.09 6.38
C ALA A 127 -4.16 -10.55 5.54
N ARG A 128 -2.97 -10.48 6.13
CA ARG A 128 -1.77 -10.01 5.44
C ARG A 128 -1.27 -10.99 4.37
N SER A 129 -1.30 -12.29 4.64
CA SER A 129 -0.90 -13.33 3.67
C SER A 129 -1.81 -13.32 2.45
N GLU A 130 -3.13 -13.10 2.63
CA GLU A 130 -4.08 -12.93 1.53
C GLU A 130 -3.71 -11.72 0.65
N VAL A 131 -3.33 -10.60 1.26
CA VAL A 131 -2.85 -9.41 0.52
C VAL A 131 -1.54 -9.71 -0.22
N ILE A 132 -0.57 -10.32 0.44
CA ILE A 132 0.75 -10.64 -0.12
C ILE A 132 0.62 -11.54 -1.36
N ALA A 133 -0.27 -12.54 -1.32
CA ALA A 133 -0.46 -13.49 -2.42
C ALA A 133 -0.83 -12.79 -3.73
N VAL A 134 -1.71 -11.78 -3.66
CA VAL A 134 -2.24 -11.08 -4.83
C VAL A 134 -1.51 -9.77 -5.14
N LEU A 135 -0.53 -9.37 -4.33
CA LEU A 135 0.12 -8.07 -4.44
C LEU A 135 0.91 -7.94 -5.75
N PRO A 136 0.54 -7.03 -6.67
CA PRO A 136 1.27 -6.82 -7.91
C PRO A 136 2.53 -5.97 -7.67
N GLY A 137 3.48 -6.04 -8.60
CA GLY A 137 4.69 -5.21 -8.57
C GLY A 137 5.75 -5.65 -7.58
N VAL A 138 5.57 -6.82 -6.96
CA VAL A 138 6.59 -7.49 -6.14
C VAL A 138 7.08 -8.73 -6.88
N SER A 139 8.40 -8.92 -6.87
CA SER A 139 9.09 -10.06 -7.48
C SER A 139 8.56 -11.39 -6.93
N PRO A 140 8.48 -12.45 -7.77
CA PRO A 140 8.00 -13.76 -7.32
C PRO A 140 8.85 -14.32 -6.17
N GLU A 141 10.16 -14.08 -6.20
CA GLU A 141 11.11 -14.52 -5.16
C GLU A 141 10.81 -13.86 -3.81
N LEU A 142 10.71 -12.52 -3.77
CA LEU A 142 10.43 -11.80 -2.53
C LEU A 142 9.03 -12.13 -1.99
N ARG A 143 8.04 -12.28 -2.88
CA ARG A 143 6.68 -12.69 -2.50
C ARG A 143 6.67 -14.10 -1.91
N GLY A 144 7.31 -15.06 -2.57
CA GLY A 144 7.42 -16.44 -2.08
C GLY A 144 8.13 -16.51 -0.73
N LEU A 145 9.21 -15.75 -0.56
CA LEU A 145 9.92 -15.64 0.71
C LEU A 145 9.04 -15.04 1.81
N ALA A 146 8.26 -14.00 1.51
CA ALA A 146 7.36 -13.37 2.47
C ALA A 146 6.23 -14.30 2.91
N ILE A 147 5.64 -15.07 1.97
CA ILE A 147 4.63 -16.09 2.27
C ILE A 147 5.22 -17.16 3.18
N ALA A 148 6.36 -17.76 2.80
CA ALA A 148 7.00 -18.80 3.60
C ALA A 148 7.37 -18.32 5.02
N ARG A 149 7.82 -17.06 5.17
CA ARG A 149 8.09 -16.47 6.50
C ARG A 149 6.81 -16.19 7.29
N SER A 150 5.72 -15.84 6.62
CA SER A 150 4.41 -15.67 7.24
C SER A 150 3.88 -17.00 7.79
N GLU A 151 4.01 -18.08 7.02
CA GLU A 151 3.63 -19.45 7.41
C GLU A 151 4.44 -19.93 8.60
N LEU A 152 5.78 -19.82 8.54
CA LEU A 152 6.66 -20.18 9.66
C LEU A 152 6.32 -19.41 10.95
N LEU A 153 5.95 -18.13 10.83
CA LEU A 153 5.51 -17.34 11.96
C LEU A 153 4.14 -17.79 12.48
N ALA A 154 3.20 -18.11 11.60
CA ALA A 154 1.90 -18.64 11.97
C ALA A 154 2.03 -19.98 12.73
N ASP A 155 2.87 -20.89 12.24
CA ASP A 155 3.16 -22.17 12.90
C ASP A 155 3.77 -21.97 14.29
N ALA A 156 4.74 -21.06 14.40
CA ALA A 156 5.35 -20.73 15.69
C ALA A 156 4.33 -20.13 16.67
N VAL A 157 3.42 -19.26 16.19
CA VAL A 157 2.34 -18.70 17.01
C VAL A 157 1.38 -19.79 17.47
N SER A 158 0.95 -20.68 16.58
CA SER A 158 0.07 -21.82 16.91
C SER A 158 0.71 -22.71 17.97
N THR A 159 1.99 -23.09 17.77
CA THR A 159 2.74 -23.92 18.71
C THR A 159 2.79 -23.30 20.12
N ILE A 160 2.93 -21.98 20.21
CA ILE A 160 2.94 -21.28 21.51
C ILE A 160 1.55 -21.28 22.13
N ILE A 161 0.48 -21.09 21.34
CA ILE A 161 -0.90 -21.19 21.83
C ILE A 161 -1.16 -22.59 22.39
N ASP A 162 -0.79 -23.64 21.65
CA ASP A 162 -0.93 -25.03 22.09
C ASP A 162 -0.14 -25.29 23.38
N GLY A 163 1.08 -24.74 23.50
CA GLY A 163 1.88 -24.81 24.71
C GLY A 163 1.25 -24.08 25.91
N LEU A 164 0.56 -22.96 25.69
CA LEU A 164 -0.19 -22.24 26.72
C LEU A 164 -1.39 -23.07 27.20
N ASP A 165 -2.15 -23.64 26.27
CA ASP A 165 -3.34 -24.45 26.58
C ASP A 165 -2.96 -25.79 27.25
N ALA A 166 -1.80 -26.36 26.92
CA ALA A 166 -1.25 -27.56 27.56
C ALA A 166 -0.56 -27.28 28.91
N GLY A 167 -0.47 -26.02 29.34
CA GLY A 167 0.15 -25.64 30.62
C GLY A 167 1.68 -25.81 30.66
N VAL A 168 2.35 -25.81 29.51
CA VAL A 168 3.83 -25.98 29.40
C VAL A 168 4.58 -24.82 30.09
N TYR A 169 3.97 -23.65 30.19
CA TYR A 169 4.58 -22.46 30.77
C TYR A 169 4.22 -22.28 32.25
N GLU A 170 5.06 -22.83 33.12
CA GLU A 170 4.83 -22.85 34.58
C GLU A 170 5.18 -21.54 35.30
N ASN A 171 5.91 -20.63 34.65
CA ASN A 171 6.38 -19.39 35.27
C ASN A 171 6.49 -18.21 34.26
N GLU A 172 6.61 -16.99 34.81
CA GLU A 172 6.72 -15.77 34.00
C GLU A 172 7.98 -15.73 33.13
N GLU A 173 9.06 -16.37 33.57
CA GLU A 173 10.33 -16.38 32.86
C GLU A 173 10.24 -17.22 31.57
N GLY A 174 9.57 -18.37 31.61
CA GLY A 174 9.26 -19.17 30.42
C GLY A 174 8.46 -18.39 29.38
N LEU A 175 7.44 -17.65 29.82
CA LEU A 175 6.65 -16.77 28.93
C LEU A 175 7.52 -15.66 28.32
N PHE A 176 8.40 -15.05 29.11
CA PHE A 176 9.32 -14.03 28.63
C PHE A 176 10.28 -14.57 27.57
N VAL A 177 10.89 -15.73 27.82
CA VAL A 177 11.82 -16.39 26.89
C VAL A 177 11.12 -16.75 25.59
N VAL A 178 9.92 -17.32 25.65
CA VAL A 178 9.17 -17.66 24.43
C VAL A 178 8.78 -16.42 23.65
N ARG A 179 8.34 -15.35 24.31
CA ARG A 179 8.04 -14.09 23.63
C ARG A 179 9.28 -13.50 22.96
N LYS A 180 10.45 -13.58 23.60
CA LYS A 180 11.72 -13.14 23.02
C LYS A 180 12.07 -13.99 21.79
N ASN A 181 11.98 -15.31 21.89
CA ASN A 181 12.24 -16.23 20.78
C ASN A 181 11.28 -16.01 19.61
N LEU A 182 9.99 -15.83 19.87
CA LEU A 182 8.98 -15.52 18.85
C LEU A 182 9.36 -14.23 18.10
N ARG A 183 9.78 -13.20 18.85
CA ARG A 183 10.20 -11.92 18.28
C ARG A 183 11.44 -12.07 17.39
N GLU A 184 12.50 -12.65 17.93
CA GLU A 184 13.81 -12.68 17.29
C GLU A 184 13.87 -13.65 16.10
N LYS A 185 13.28 -14.84 16.25
CA LYS A 185 13.39 -15.91 15.25
C LYS A 185 12.34 -15.84 14.14
N TYR A 186 11.17 -15.25 14.41
CA TYR A 186 10.03 -15.32 13.48
C TYR A 186 9.50 -13.92 13.10
N LEU A 187 9.16 -13.07 14.08
CA LEU A 187 8.56 -11.76 13.78
C LEU A 187 9.52 -10.82 13.06
N LEU A 188 10.75 -10.65 13.56
CA LEU A 188 11.72 -9.72 12.96
C LEU A 188 12.09 -10.11 11.52
N PRO A 189 12.41 -11.38 11.21
CA PRO A 189 12.66 -11.79 9.82
C PRO A 189 11.47 -11.54 8.90
N TYR A 190 10.24 -11.82 9.34
CA TYR A 190 9.04 -11.54 8.56
C TYR A 190 8.85 -10.03 8.33
N TRP A 191 8.97 -9.22 9.40
CA TRP A 191 8.82 -7.77 9.31
C TRP A 191 9.89 -7.11 8.45
N ALA A 192 11.08 -7.69 8.36
CA ALA A 192 12.14 -7.19 7.48
C ALA A 192 11.81 -7.32 5.97
N LEU A 193 10.83 -8.13 5.60
CA LEU A 193 10.43 -8.27 4.20
C LEU A 193 9.40 -7.21 3.78
N LEU A 194 8.58 -6.72 4.72
CA LEU A 194 7.47 -5.82 4.40
C LEU A 194 7.93 -4.48 3.78
N PRO A 195 8.97 -3.80 4.30
CA PRO A 195 9.50 -2.58 3.67
C PRO A 195 10.04 -2.82 2.26
N ARG A 196 10.66 -3.98 2.00
CA ARG A 196 11.19 -4.33 0.68
C ARG A 196 10.08 -4.54 -0.33
N MET A 197 9.01 -5.22 0.08
CA MET A 197 7.82 -5.38 -0.76
C MET A 197 7.15 -4.03 -1.06
N GLU A 198 7.06 -3.15 -0.07
CA GLU A 198 6.56 -1.79 -0.27
C GLU A 198 7.44 -1.01 -1.27
N ALA A 199 8.77 -1.14 -1.17
CA ALA A 199 9.70 -0.52 -2.10
C ALA A 199 9.50 -1.01 -3.54
N GLU A 200 9.46 -2.33 -3.77
CA GLU A 200 9.25 -2.91 -5.11
C GLU A 200 7.91 -2.50 -5.71
N GLN A 201 6.85 -2.48 -4.90
CA GLN A 201 5.54 -2.02 -5.36
C GLN A 201 5.56 -0.54 -5.77
N MET A 202 6.23 0.32 -5.00
CA MET A 202 6.39 1.74 -5.35
C MET A 202 7.24 1.91 -6.61
N LEU A 203 8.31 1.13 -6.77
CA LEU A 203 9.14 1.14 -7.98
C LEU A 203 8.32 0.76 -9.23
N SER A 204 7.39 -0.19 -9.11
CA SER A 204 6.50 -0.57 -10.20
C SER A 204 5.55 0.56 -10.60
N TRP A 205 4.99 1.29 -9.61
CA TRP A 205 4.19 2.49 -9.86
C TRP A 205 4.98 3.60 -10.52
N ILE A 206 6.17 3.90 -10.02
CA ILE A 206 7.05 4.94 -10.57
C ILE A 206 7.46 4.57 -12.00
N SER A 207 7.85 3.32 -12.24
CA SER A 207 8.18 2.83 -13.59
C SER A 207 7.02 3.04 -14.56
N HIS A 208 5.79 2.72 -14.13
CA HIS A 208 4.60 2.96 -14.95
C HIS A 208 4.37 4.44 -15.27
N MET A 209 4.58 5.34 -14.30
CA MET A 209 4.43 6.79 -14.52
C MET A 209 5.52 7.37 -15.43
N LEU A 210 6.77 6.95 -15.25
CA LEU A 210 7.90 7.38 -16.07
C LEU A 210 7.76 6.91 -17.53
N LEU A 211 7.25 5.69 -17.75
CA LEU A 211 6.97 5.19 -19.10
C LEU A 211 5.84 5.95 -19.78
N ARG A 212 4.77 6.27 -19.03
CA ARG A 212 3.70 7.12 -19.53
C ARG A 212 4.23 8.52 -19.88
N GLY A 213 5.09 9.09 -19.04
CA GLY A 213 5.74 10.38 -19.29
C GLY A 213 6.59 10.36 -20.57
N LYS A 214 7.44 9.35 -20.73
CA LYS A 214 8.23 9.13 -21.96
C LYS A 214 7.37 9.02 -23.22
N SER A 215 6.29 8.24 -23.17
CA SER A 215 5.38 8.12 -24.32
C SER A 215 4.72 9.45 -24.69
N LEU A 216 4.35 10.27 -23.70
CA LEU A 216 3.82 11.61 -23.94
C LEU A 216 4.87 12.54 -24.56
N ALA A 217 6.10 12.47 -24.05
CA ALA A 217 7.26 13.22 -24.55
C ALA A 217 7.63 12.90 -26.01
N GLU A 218 7.47 11.64 -26.43
CA GLU A 218 7.72 11.23 -27.81
C GLU A 218 6.62 11.72 -28.77
N SER A 219 5.39 11.90 -28.25
CA SER A 219 4.24 12.32 -29.04
C SER A 219 4.05 13.84 -29.13
N LEU A 220 4.61 14.62 -28.20
CA LEU A 220 4.23 16.01 -27.95
C LEU A 220 5.37 16.84 -27.33
N ASP A 221 5.27 18.16 -27.44
CA ASP A 221 6.11 19.07 -26.66
C ASP A 221 5.80 18.95 -25.15
N ILE A 222 6.84 18.61 -24.39
CA ILE A 222 6.78 18.38 -22.95
C ILE A 222 6.66 19.74 -22.24
N THR A 223 5.65 19.90 -21.38
CA THR A 223 5.60 21.05 -20.47
C THR A 223 6.75 20.99 -19.45
N ALA A 224 7.33 22.14 -19.09
CA ALA A 224 8.40 22.20 -18.08
C ALA A 224 8.05 21.51 -16.75
N LYS A 225 6.76 21.51 -16.39
CA LYS A 225 6.23 20.81 -15.20
C LYS A 225 6.28 19.30 -15.32
N LEU A 226 6.06 18.75 -16.51
CA LEU A 226 6.17 17.30 -16.73
C LEU A 226 7.63 16.85 -16.62
N ALA A 227 8.57 17.62 -17.17
CA ALA A 227 10.01 17.36 -17.02
C ALA A 227 10.46 17.42 -15.54
N GLU A 228 10.00 18.42 -14.78
CA GLU A 228 10.25 18.52 -13.33
C GLU A 228 9.70 17.30 -12.58
N ALA A 229 8.48 16.87 -12.92
CA ALA A 229 7.85 15.70 -12.31
C ALA A 229 8.63 14.41 -12.59
N GLU A 230 9.09 14.21 -13.83
CA GLU A 230 9.89 13.05 -14.22
C GLU A 230 11.23 13.00 -13.47
N MET A 231 11.91 14.15 -13.33
CA MET A 231 13.12 14.24 -12.51
C MET A 231 12.85 13.89 -11.05
N CYS A 232 11.76 14.38 -10.46
CA CYS A 232 11.37 14.05 -9.10
C CYS A 232 11.14 12.53 -8.96
N LEU A 233 10.40 11.93 -9.90
CA LEU A 233 10.12 10.50 -9.90
C LEU A 233 11.39 9.65 -10.08
N ALA A 234 12.34 10.07 -10.93
CA ALA A 234 13.63 9.40 -11.09
C ALA A 234 14.47 9.45 -9.79
N ASN A 235 14.46 10.58 -9.08
CA ASN A 235 15.12 10.68 -7.77
C ASN A 235 14.45 9.77 -6.72
N ALA A 236 13.12 9.68 -6.73
CA ALA A 236 12.38 8.78 -5.86
C ALA A 236 12.66 7.30 -6.20
N GLU A 237 12.79 6.96 -7.49
CA GLU A 237 13.20 5.64 -7.96
C GLU A 237 14.56 5.26 -7.38
N ALA A 238 15.58 6.11 -7.53
CA ALA A 238 16.92 5.88 -6.99
C ALA A 238 16.92 5.66 -5.47
N ALA A 239 16.12 6.46 -4.74
CA ALA A 239 15.98 6.30 -3.30
C ALA A 239 15.36 4.95 -2.90
N LEU A 240 14.35 4.48 -3.65
CA LEU A 240 13.71 3.18 -3.42
C LEU A 240 14.60 1.99 -3.83
N GLU A 241 15.43 2.14 -4.87
CA GLU A 241 16.41 1.12 -5.22
C GLU A 241 17.49 0.97 -4.15
N ALA A 242 17.91 2.08 -3.52
CA ALA A 242 18.81 2.03 -2.37
C ALA A 242 18.18 1.29 -1.17
N VAL A 243 16.87 1.46 -0.93
CA VAL A 243 16.15 0.69 0.11
C VAL A 243 16.17 -0.80 -0.19
N ALA A 244 15.93 -1.20 -1.44
CA ALA A 244 15.91 -2.61 -1.84
C ALA A 244 17.27 -3.30 -1.63
N GLY A 245 18.37 -2.57 -1.75
CA GLY A 245 19.73 -3.06 -1.52
C GLY A 245 20.16 -3.11 -0.04
N GLU A 246 19.45 -2.45 0.87
CA GLU A 246 19.84 -2.36 2.28
C GLU A 246 19.56 -3.66 3.05
N LYS A 247 20.53 -4.11 3.84
CA LYS A 247 20.46 -5.34 4.64
C LYS A 247 20.12 -5.05 6.10
N ASP A 248 20.46 -3.87 6.60
CA ASP A 248 20.13 -3.45 7.96
C ASP A 248 18.66 -3.03 8.06
N PHE A 249 17.89 -3.77 8.86
CA PHE A 249 16.46 -3.52 9.05
C PHE A 249 16.13 -2.12 9.60
N GLN A 250 16.93 -1.60 10.53
CA GLN A 250 16.67 -0.29 11.12
C GLN A 250 16.91 0.82 10.10
N LYS A 251 18.03 0.74 9.37
CA LYS A 251 18.34 1.70 8.30
C LYS A 251 17.30 1.65 7.19
N MET A 252 16.94 0.45 6.75
CA MET A 252 15.93 0.23 5.72
C MET A 252 14.58 0.85 6.09
N ASN A 253 14.14 0.75 7.35
CA ASN A 253 12.89 1.38 7.81
C ASN A 253 12.93 2.92 7.78
N ILE A 254 14.07 3.52 8.11
CA ILE A 254 14.24 4.98 8.02
C ILE A 254 14.23 5.40 6.56
N MET A 255 15.00 4.70 5.72
CA MET A 255 15.11 4.99 4.30
C MET A 255 13.77 4.82 3.57
N ILE A 256 13.02 3.75 3.81
CA ILE A 256 11.71 3.55 3.16
C ILE A 256 10.72 4.65 3.56
N SER A 257 10.74 5.09 4.82
CA SER A 257 9.84 6.17 5.27
C SER A 257 10.14 7.48 4.54
N GLN A 258 11.42 7.80 4.36
CA GLN A 258 11.86 8.99 3.62
C GLN A 258 11.53 8.84 2.13
N ALA A 259 11.95 7.73 1.51
CA ALA A 259 11.71 7.45 0.09
C ALA A 259 10.22 7.46 -0.25
N ARG A 260 9.38 6.88 0.62
CA ARG A 260 7.91 6.94 0.51
C ARG A 260 7.39 8.37 0.52
N SER A 261 7.85 9.21 1.45
CA SER A 261 7.38 10.59 1.54
C SER A 261 7.73 11.38 0.27
N THR A 262 8.95 11.19 -0.25
CA THR A 262 9.42 11.77 -1.51
C THR A 262 8.62 11.26 -2.71
N ALA A 263 8.40 9.95 -2.80
CA ALA A 263 7.61 9.35 -3.86
C ALA A 263 6.17 9.91 -3.87
N ILE A 264 5.53 10.04 -2.69
CA ILE A 264 4.20 10.62 -2.58
C ILE A 264 4.17 12.09 -3.04
N SER A 265 5.18 12.90 -2.69
CA SER A 265 5.25 14.28 -3.19
C SER A 265 5.46 14.33 -4.70
N CYS A 266 6.35 13.50 -5.25
CA CYS A 266 6.60 13.46 -6.69
C CYS A 266 5.36 12.99 -7.48
N ILE A 267 4.62 12.01 -6.97
CA ILE A 267 3.37 11.54 -7.59
C ILE A 267 2.32 12.67 -7.64
N LYS A 268 2.25 13.54 -6.62
CA LYS A 268 1.35 14.70 -6.66
C LYS A 268 1.75 15.68 -7.77
N ILE A 269 3.03 16.03 -7.84
CA ILE A 269 3.58 16.92 -8.89
C ILE A 269 3.30 16.33 -10.28
N TYR A 270 3.55 15.03 -10.46
CA TYR A 270 3.28 14.32 -11.71
C TYR A 270 1.80 14.36 -12.11
N ARG A 271 0.88 14.12 -11.17
CA ARG A 271 -0.57 14.21 -11.45
C ARG A 271 -0.99 15.61 -11.89
N ASP A 272 -0.44 16.63 -11.27
CA ASP A 272 -0.76 18.01 -11.63
C ASP A 272 -0.16 18.39 -12.98
N ALA A 273 1.05 17.92 -13.30
CA ALA A 273 1.67 18.08 -14.61
C ALA A 273 0.84 17.40 -15.72
N ILE A 274 0.42 16.14 -15.51
CA ILE A 274 -0.42 15.41 -16.47
C ILE A 274 -1.76 16.12 -16.68
N ARG A 275 -2.39 16.63 -15.63
CA ARG A 275 -3.65 17.40 -15.76
C ARG A 275 -3.47 18.68 -16.58
N ILE A 276 -2.32 19.34 -16.48
CA ILE A 276 -2.04 20.55 -17.27
C ILE A 276 -1.82 20.16 -18.73
N GLN A 277 -1.00 19.13 -18.97
CA GLN A 277 -0.77 18.60 -20.31
C GLN A 277 -2.09 18.17 -20.98
N GLU A 278 -2.94 17.41 -20.29
CA GLU A 278 -4.25 16.97 -20.81
C GLU A 278 -5.19 18.14 -21.10
N LYS A 279 -5.13 19.24 -20.35
CA LYS A 279 -5.92 20.45 -20.61
C LYS A 279 -5.42 21.23 -21.83
N GLU A 280 -4.10 21.33 -22.00
CA GLU A 280 -3.51 21.98 -23.17
C GLU A 280 -3.80 21.19 -24.46
N LEU A 281 -4.00 19.87 -24.34
CA LEU A 281 -4.37 18.96 -25.42
C LEU A 281 -5.88 18.84 -25.65
N ALA A 282 -6.70 19.35 -24.74
CA ALA A 282 -8.15 19.28 -24.93
C ALA A 282 -8.52 20.07 -26.18
N PRO A 283 -9.24 19.47 -27.15
CA PRO A 283 -9.68 20.19 -28.34
C PRO A 283 -10.47 21.43 -27.89
N PRO A 284 -10.30 22.59 -28.56
CA PRO A 284 -11.04 23.79 -28.21
C PRO A 284 -12.53 23.45 -28.22
N GLU A 285 -13.25 23.84 -27.16
CA GLU A 285 -14.68 23.61 -27.05
C GLU A 285 -15.35 24.08 -28.35
N GLU A 286 -15.78 23.13 -29.18
CA GLU A 286 -16.68 23.42 -30.28
C GLU A 286 -17.88 24.08 -29.62
N LYS A 287 -18.12 25.36 -29.93
CA LYS A 287 -19.32 26.05 -29.49
C LYS A 287 -20.48 25.22 -30.01
N VAL A 288 -21.05 24.39 -29.13
CA VAL A 288 -22.27 23.65 -29.41
C VAL A 288 -23.29 24.74 -29.74
N GLN A 289 -23.56 24.94 -31.03
CA GLN A 289 -24.73 25.69 -31.45
C GLN A 289 -25.89 24.97 -30.77
N GLU A 290 -26.53 25.64 -29.81
CA GLU A 290 -27.75 25.13 -29.21
C GLU A 290 -28.64 24.66 -30.38
N PRO A 291 -29.08 23.40 -30.41
CA PRO A 291 -29.99 22.96 -31.44
C PRO A 291 -31.17 23.93 -31.42
N GLN A 292 -31.35 24.68 -32.52
CA GLN A 292 -32.53 25.51 -32.74
C GLN A 292 -33.73 24.58 -32.84
N TRP A 293 -34.23 24.14 -31.70
CA TRP A 293 -35.56 23.58 -31.62
C TRP A 293 -36.49 24.72 -32.04
N GLN A 294 -36.96 24.68 -33.29
CA GLN A 294 -38.10 25.48 -33.71
C GLN A 294 -39.15 25.29 -32.62
N LYS A 295 -39.53 26.39 -31.96
CA LYS A 295 -40.63 26.42 -30.99
C LYS A 295 -41.89 25.96 -31.71
N ARG A 296 -42.12 24.64 -31.76
CA ARG A 296 -43.39 24.06 -32.18
C ARG A 296 -44.37 24.54 -31.13
N SER A 297 -45.21 25.50 -31.51
CA SER A 297 -46.33 25.93 -30.70
C SER A 297 -47.15 24.68 -30.39
N LEU A 298 -47.16 24.30 -29.12
CA LEU A 298 -48.07 23.28 -28.63
C LEU A 298 -49.49 23.75 -28.97
N ARG A 299 -50.15 23.06 -29.92
CA ARG A 299 -51.57 23.27 -30.18
C ARG A 299 -52.28 23.09 -28.85
N LYS A 300 -52.91 24.14 -28.35
CA LYS A 300 -53.78 24.09 -27.18
C LYS A 300 -54.83 23.01 -27.44
N LEU A 301 -54.80 21.94 -26.65
CA LEU A 301 -55.86 20.94 -26.66
C LEU A 301 -57.18 21.63 -26.30
N PRO A 302 -58.29 21.34 -26.99
CA PRO A 302 -59.57 21.93 -26.67
C PRO A 302 -59.97 21.52 -25.25
N LYS A 303 -60.36 22.50 -24.44
CA LYS A 303 -60.91 22.28 -23.10
C LYS A 303 -62.16 21.41 -23.22
N MET A 304 -62.08 20.17 -22.75
CA MET A 304 -63.29 19.40 -22.48
C MET A 304 -64.03 20.07 -21.34
N LYS A 305 -65.29 20.44 -21.59
CA LYS A 305 -66.27 20.77 -20.55
C LYS A 305 -66.72 19.45 -19.91
N ASN A 306 -66.82 19.47 -18.58
CA ASN A 306 -67.26 18.43 -17.65
C ASN A 306 -68.10 17.29 -18.23
#